data_AF-A0AAP3A4A5-F1
#
_entry.id   AF-A0AAP3A4A5-F1
#
_cell.length_a   1.000
_cell.length_b   1.000
_cell.length_c   1.000
_cell.angle_alpha   90.00
_cell.angle_beta   90.00
_cell.angle_gamma   90.00
#
_symmetry.space_group_name_H-M   'P 1'
#
loop_
_entity.id
_entity.type
_entity.pdbx_description
1 polymer ?
#
loop_
_entity_poly.entity_id
_entity_poly.type
_entity_poly.pdbx_seq_one_letter_code
_entity_poly.pdbx_strand_id
1 'polypeptide(L)'
;FALNEPYYGNSASVKLLTPTQDSRDIITAATKCLDAIWRDGHRYQKAGVMLGDFYSQGVAQLNLFDDNAPRKNSEKLMEVLDHLNAKDG
;
A
#
# COMPACT_ATOMS: atom_id res chain seq x y z
N PHE A 1 2.88 -10.55 -25.68
CA PHE A 1 3.45 -11.83 -25.18
C PHE A 1 4.40 -12.35 -26.25
N ALA A 2 5.67 -12.59 -25.92
CA ALA A 2 6.58 -13.25 -26.86
C ALA A 2 6.17 -14.72 -26.98
N LEU A 3 6.07 -15.23 -28.21
CA LEU A 3 5.84 -16.63 -28.48
C LEU A 3 7.03 -17.40 -27.85
N ASN A 4 6.80 -18.15 -26.76
CA ASN A 4 7.77 -18.94 -25.97
C ASN A 4 8.29 -18.36 -24.63
N GLU A 5 7.72 -17.28 -24.09
CA GLU A 5 8.02 -16.87 -22.70
C GLU A 5 7.02 -17.47 -21.70
N PRO A 6 7.47 -18.06 -20.56
CA PRO A 6 6.58 -18.57 -19.53
C PRO A 6 5.75 -17.45 -18.92
N TYR A 7 4.42 -17.57 -19.01
CA TYR A 7 3.52 -16.65 -18.34
C TYR A 7 3.61 -16.83 -16.82
N TYR A 8 3.78 -15.71 -16.11
CA TYR A 8 3.77 -15.66 -14.66
C TYR A 8 2.76 -14.64 -14.17
N GLY A 9 1.83 -15.09 -13.33
CA GLY A 9 0.85 -14.26 -12.64
C GLY A 9 0.64 -14.81 -11.23
N ASN A 10 0.72 -13.92 -10.24
CA ASN A 10 0.59 -14.26 -8.84
C ASN A 10 0.03 -13.06 -8.05
N SER A 11 -0.42 -13.29 -6.82
CA SER A 11 -0.88 -12.24 -5.90
C SER A 11 -0.44 -12.54 -4.47
N ALA A 12 -0.23 -11.48 -3.70
CA ALA A 12 0.01 -11.55 -2.26
C ALA A 12 -0.78 -10.43 -1.56
N SER A 13 -1.15 -10.67 -0.31
CA SER A 13 -1.88 -9.73 0.53
C SER A 13 -1.22 -9.63 1.91
N VAL A 14 -1.34 -8.45 2.51
CA VAL A 14 -0.90 -8.19 3.88
C VAL A 14 -1.99 -7.41 4.60
N LYS A 15 -2.26 -7.76 5.85
CA LYS A 15 -3.19 -7.01 6.70
C LYS A 15 -2.40 -5.99 7.51
N LEU A 16 -2.81 -4.73 7.44
CA LEU A 16 -2.29 -3.68 8.29
C LEU A 16 -2.93 -3.80 9.67
N LEU A 17 -2.11 -3.74 10.72
CA LEU A 17 -2.58 -3.84 12.10
C LEU A 17 -3.35 -2.58 12.53
N THR A 18 -2.87 -1.42 12.09
CA THR A 18 -3.51 -0.13 12.30
C THR A 18 -4.09 0.35 10.97
N PRO A 19 -5.39 0.73 10.92
CA PRO A 19 -5.95 1.43 9.77
C PRO A 19 -5.12 2.69 9.47
N THR A 20 -4.68 2.87 8.23
CA THR A 20 -3.80 3.98 7.86
C THR A 20 -4.17 4.55 6.50
N GLN A 21 -4.05 5.87 6.38
CA GLN A 21 -4.10 6.60 5.11
C GLN A 21 -2.71 7.08 4.67
N ASP A 22 -1.65 6.74 5.42
CA ASP A 22 -0.29 7.16 5.11
C ASP A 22 0.24 6.38 3.90
N SER A 23 0.45 7.07 2.78
CA SER A 23 0.96 6.43 1.57
C SER A 23 2.29 5.71 1.79
N ARG A 24 3.10 6.13 2.78
CA ARG A 24 4.39 5.48 3.06
C ARG A 24 4.20 4.09 3.65
N ASP A 25 3.20 3.92 4.51
CA ASP A 25 2.87 2.61 5.08
C ASP A 25 2.26 1.69 4.01
N ILE A 26 1.39 2.24 3.17
CA ILE A 26 0.77 1.53 2.04
C ILE A 26 1.82 1.07 1.02
N ILE A 27 2.76 1.95 0.63
CA ILE A 27 3.85 1.62 -0.30
C ILE A 27 4.73 0.53 0.31
N THR A 28 5.09 0.66 1.59
CA THR A 28 5.92 -0.35 2.28
C THR A 28 5.23 -1.72 2.27
N ALA A 29 3.92 -1.77 2.53
CA ALA A 29 3.14 -2.99 2.49
C ALA A 29 3.05 -3.58 1.07
N ALA A 30 2.81 -2.75 0.06
CA ALA A 30 2.76 -3.18 -1.34
C ALA A 30 4.11 -3.73 -1.82
N THR A 31 5.23 -3.09 -1.46
CA THR A 31 6.57 -3.58 -1.78
C THR A 31 6.85 -4.93 -1.12
N LYS A 32 6.48 -5.11 0.16
CA LYS A 32 6.60 -6.43 0.82
C LYS A 32 5.80 -7.52 0.11
N CYS A 33 4.59 -7.22 -0.34
CA CYS A 33 3.79 -8.17 -1.13
C CYS A 33 4.46 -8.50 -2.46
N LEU A 34 5.03 -7.49 -3.14
CA LEU A 34 5.76 -7.68 -4.39
C LEU A 34 6.98 -8.58 -4.18
N ASP A 35 7.79 -8.31 -3.16
CA ASP A 35 8.99 -9.09 -2.83
C ASP A 35 8.65 -10.57 -2.60
N ALA A 36 7.49 -10.85 -1.99
CA ALA A 36 7.03 -12.22 -1.73
C ALA A 36 6.65 -13.00 -3.00
N ILE A 37 6.23 -12.32 -4.06
CA ILE A 37 5.79 -12.94 -5.32
C ILE A 37 6.74 -12.67 -6.49
N TRP A 38 7.82 -11.92 -6.25
CA TRP A 38 8.84 -11.64 -7.24
C TRP A 38 9.60 -12.91 -7.61
N ARG A 39 9.93 -13.04 -8.89
CA ARG A 39 10.76 -14.11 -9.43
C ARG A 39 11.68 -13.53 -10.48
N ASP A 40 12.97 -13.63 -10.23
CA ASP A 40 13.99 -13.23 -11.20
C ASP A 40 13.86 -14.03 -12.49
N GLY A 41 14.20 -13.40 -13.61
CA GLY A 41 14.13 -13.99 -14.94
C GLY A 41 12.73 -14.00 -15.57
N HIS A 42 11.69 -13.53 -14.87
CA HIS A 42 10.37 -13.34 -15.46
C HIS A 42 10.14 -11.90 -15.93
N ARG A 43 9.42 -11.76 -17.06
CA ARG A 43 8.97 -10.47 -17.56
C ARG A 43 7.56 -10.19 -17.08
N TYR A 44 7.41 -9.10 -16.35
CA TYR A 44 6.13 -8.65 -15.82
C TYR A 44 5.49 -7.64 -16.78
N GLN A 45 4.20 -7.79 -17.05
CA GLN A 45 3.46 -6.90 -17.97
C GLN A 45 2.65 -5.84 -17.22
N LYS A 46 2.11 -6.20 -16.07
CA LYS A 46 1.29 -5.32 -15.24
C LYS A 46 1.35 -5.79 -13.80
N ALA A 47 1.34 -4.83 -12.89
CA ALA A 47 1.06 -5.03 -11.48
C ALA A 47 -0.10 -4.10 -11.08
N GLY A 48 -0.81 -4.46 -10.00
CA GLY A 48 -1.87 -3.64 -9.43
C GLY A 48 -1.87 -3.80 -7.92
N VAL A 49 -2.23 -2.72 -7.23
CA VAL A 49 -2.43 -2.71 -5.78
C VAL A 49 -3.92 -2.53 -5.52
N MET A 50 -4.49 -3.36 -4.66
CA MET A 50 -5.87 -3.27 -4.22
C MET A 50 -5.89 -3.00 -2.72
N LEU A 51 -6.55 -1.91 -2.32
CA LEU A 51 -6.82 -1.58 -0.93
C LEU A 51 -8.24 -2.02 -0.59
N GLY A 52 -8.43 -2.54 0.62
CA GLY A 52 -9.73 -3.00 1.13
C GLY A 52 -9.80 -2.80 2.64
N ASP A 53 -10.94 -3.18 3.23
CA ASP A 53 -11.22 -3.03 4.67
C ASP A 53 -11.13 -1.56 5.13
N PHE A 54 -11.88 -0.68 4.45
CA PHE A 54 -11.88 0.75 4.72
C PHE A 54 -12.70 1.10 5.97
N TYR A 55 -12.17 2.01 6.77
CA TYR A 55 -12.83 2.55 7.96
C TYR A 55 -13.15 4.02 7.77
N SER A 56 -14.27 4.50 8.32
CA SER A 56 -14.57 5.93 8.36
C SER A 56 -13.58 6.67 9.26
N GLN A 57 -13.09 7.81 8.79
CA GLN A 57 -12.32 8.78 9.57
C GLN A 57 -13.03 9.06 10.91
N GLY A 58 -12.33 8.88 12.04
CA GLY A 58 -12.88 9.09 13.39
C GLY A 58 -13.49 7.86 14.08
N VAL A 59 -13.61 6.71 13.39
CA VAL A 59 -14.06 5.42 14.00
C VAL A 59 -12.87 4.53 14.39
N ALA A 60 -11.66 4.85 13.92
CA ALA A 60 -10.44 4.19 14.36
C ALA A 60 -10.08 4.70 15.78
N GLN A 61 -10.61 4.04 16.80
CA GLN A 61 -10.21 4.26 18.17
C GLN A 61 -8.74 3.85 18.32
N LEU A 62 -7.84 4.82 18.46
CA LEU A 62 -6.47 4.55 18.86
C LEU A 62 -6.53 3.86 20.22
N ASN A 63 -6.03 2.63 20.31
CA ASN A 63 -5.88 2.00 21.62
C ASN A 63 -4.94 2.88 22.45
N LEU A 64 -5.31 3.10 23.71
CA LEU A 64 -4.58 3.95 24.66
C LEU A 64 -3.12 3.48 24.92
N PHE A 65 -2.78 2.29 24.42
CA PHE A 65 -1.50 1.59 24.59
C PHE A 65 -0.98 0.98 23.28
N ASP A 66 -1.40 1.47 22.10
CA ASP A 66 -0.93 0.88 20.84
C ASP A 66 0.51 1.30 20.52
N ASP A 67 1.43 0.32 20.47
CA ASP A 67 2.80 0.51 19.99
C ASP A 67 2.84 0.88 18.49
N ASN A 68 1.72 0.70 17.77
CA ASN A 68 1.56 0.99 16.35
C ASN A 68 0.77 2.29 16.11
N ALA A 69 1.07 3.34 16.87
CA ALA A 69 0.50 4.66 16.64
C ALA A 69 0.82 5.17 15.20
N PRO A 70 -0.09 5.94 14.57
CA PRO A 70 0.17 6.58 13.29
C PRO A 70 1.47 7.38 13.33
N ARG A 71 2.17 7.44 12.20
CA ARG A 71 3.43 8.21 12.11
C ARG A 71 3.19 9.66 12.55
N LYS A 72 4.14 10.20 13.32
CA LYS A 72 4.10 11.60 13.73
C LYS A 72 3.97 12.51 12.50
N ASN A 73 3.08 13.49 12.58
CA ASN A 73 2.75 14.44 11.50
C ASN A 73 2.22 13.80 10.20
N SER A 74 1.71 12.56 10.24
CA SER A 74 1.15 11.88 9.07
C SER A 74 0.01 12.69 8.45
N GLU A 75 -0.96 13.15 9.26
CA GLU A 75 -2.12 13.92 8.78
C GLU A 75 -1.74 15.14 7.94
N LYS A 76 -0.96 16.06 8.51
CA LYS A 76 -0.50 17.27 7.82
C LYS A 76 0.28 16.97 6.54
N LEU A 77 1.08 15.89 6.55
CA LEU A 77 1.83 15.48 5.37
C LEU A 77 0.89 14.96 4.27
N MET A 78 -0.07 14.10 4.64
CA MET A 78 -1.05 13.57 3.70
C MET A 78 -1.93 14.68 3.13
N GLU A 79 -2.33 15.68 3.92
CA GLU A 79 -3.06 16.86 3.41
C GLU A 79 -2.27 17.62 2.33
N VAL A 80 -0.96 17.82 2.53
CA VAL A 80 -0.10 18.50 1.54
C VAL A 80 0.06 17.64 0.28
N LEU A 81 0.25 16.34 0.46
CA LEU A 81 0.34 15.39 -0.66
C LEU A 81 -0.95 15.37 -1.47
N ASP A 82 -2.11 15.32 -0.81
CA ASP A 82 -3.41 15.33 -1.45
C ASP A 82 -3.65 16.63 -2.22
N HIS A 83 -3.29 17.77 -1.63
CA HIS A 83 -3.36 19.06 -2.31
C HIS A 83 -2.47 19.10 -3.57
N LEU A 84 -1.25 18.56 -3.49
CA LEU A 84 -0.34 18.50 -4.63
C LEU A 84 -0.88 17.55 -5.71
N ASN A 85 -1.35 16.36 -5.33
CA ASN A 85 -1.96 15.40 -6.23
C ASN A 85 -3.21 15.97 -6.92
N ALA A 86 -4.03 16.76 -6.22
CA ALA A 86 -5.21 17.39 -6.81
C ALA A 86 -4.87 18.54 -7.78
N LYS A 87 -3.71 19.18 -7.59
CA LYS A 87 -3.25 20.28 -8.43
C LYS A 87 -2.56 19.78 -9.71
N ASP A 88 -1.74 18.75 -9.59
CA ASP A 88 -0.82 18.29 -10.64
C ASP A 88 -1.21 16.93 -11.24
N GLY A 89 -2.27 16.28 -10.73
CA GLY A 89 -2.76 14.97 -11.16
C GLY A 89 -3.77 14.97 -12.30
#